data_AF-A0AAJ4AUM0-F1
#
_entry.id   AF-A0AAJ4AUM0-F1
#
_cell.length_a   1.000
_cell.length_b   1.000
_cell.length_c   1.000
_cell.angle_alpha   90.00
_cell.angle_beta   90.00
_cell.angle_gamma   90.00
#
_symmetry.space_group_name_H-M   'P 1'
#
loop_
_entity.id
_entity.type
_entity.pdbx_description
1 polymer ?
#
loop_
_entity_poly.entity_id
_entity_poly.type
_entity_poly.pdbx_seq_one_letter_code
_entity_poly.pdbx_strand_id
1 'polypeptide(L)'
;MIALTLLLGCHTLSVSASEPLSESLNEIKRDIIFDGPYLFNQAENETTQQAYWVCANELLATPVHDSQLSRPNHCGKLPEPTLNPKAKEIAANTYTGVSKIVALSDVHGQFDVLITLLKNQNIIDEHNNWAFDNGHMVMTGDMFDRGHQVNEVLWFMYKLDKQAQDAGGKLHLLMGNHEQMVMRGDLRYVNERYKTAEKLLERSYDELYDDSSEIGQWLRSKHTIVKINTSLFLHGGISAEWVDRELTLDKANQVYRANIDKSKPELKSDELLNFLFLGNGPTWFRGYFEDDYNESEIDRVLAYFDVKHIVVGHTSQTQVLGLFNNKVLAVDSSIKNGKSGELLLIIPNEGKNTLTRGLYDGSRVAL
;
A
#
# COMPACT_ATOMS: atom_id res chain seq x y z
N MET A 1 -56.90 -35.39 -70.83
CA MET A 1 -55.93 -35.45 -71.94
C MET A 1 -54.86 -34.43 -71.59
N ILE A 2 -53.68 -34.77 -71.08
CA ILE A 2 -52.70 -35.79 -71.52
C ILE A 2 -52.25 -35.51 -72.96
N ALA A 3 -51.13 -34.80 -73.09
CA ALA A 3 -50.02 -35.14 -73.99
C ALA A 3 -48.85 -34.14 -73.79
N LEU A 4 -47.74 -34.59 -73.18
CA LEU A 4 -46.41 -34.05 -73.47
C LEU A 4 -45.34 -35.09 -73.10
N THR A 5 -44.21 -35.07 -73.81
CA THR A 5 -43.30 -36.22 -73.90
C THR A 5 -41.93 -35.94 -73.29
N LEU A 6 -41.36 -36.97 -72.66
CA LEU A 6 -39.93 -37.16 -72.29
C LEU A 6 -39.00 -36.92 -73.51
N LEU A 7 -37.71 -36.55 -73.45
CA LEU A 7 -36.67 -36.20 -72.43
C LEU A 7 -35.75 -35.13 -73.12
N LEU A 8 -34.57 -34.64 -72.69
CA LEU A 8 -33.60 -34.91 -71.60
C LEU A 8 -32.77 -33.63 -71.39
N GLY A 9 -32.22 -33.35 -70.20
CA GLY A 9 -31.23 -32.27 -70.02
C GLY A 9 -30.67 -32.13 -68.60
N CYS A 10 -29.39 -32.49 -68.43
CA CYS A 10 -28.63 -32.52 -67.17
C CYS A 10 -28.75 -31.26 -66.29
N HIS A 11 -29.00 -31.42 -64.98
CA HIS A 11 -28.88 -30.34 -63.99
C HIS A 11 -27.50 -30.35 -63.33
N THR A 12 -26.78 -29.22 -63.43
CA THR A 12 -25.62 -28.90 -62.59
C THR A 12 -25.97 -27.76 -61.63
N LEU A 13 -25.96 -28.04 -60.33
CA LEU A 13 -26.12 -27.02 -59.29
C LEU A 13 -24.83 -26.18 -59.19
N SER A 14 -24.97 -24.86 -59.05
CA SER A 14 -23.90 -23.95 -58.63
C SER A 14 -24.42 -23.03 -57.53
N VAL A 15 -23.62 -22.86 -56.48
CA VAL A 15 -24.03 -22.25 -55.20
C VAL A 15 -24.15 -20.73 -55.28
N SER A 16 -25.06 -20.15 -54.49
CA SER A 16 -25.24 -18.70 -54.33
C SER A 16 -23.98 -18.01 -53.79
N ALA A 17 -23.71 -16.79 -54.24
CA ALA A 17 -22.62 -15.97 -53.71
C ALA A 17 -22.81 -15.71 -52.20
N SER A 18 -21.76 -15.93 -51.41
CA SER A 18 -21.66 -15.45 -50.03
C SER A 18 -20.97 -14.09 -50.00
N GLU A 19 -21.48 -13.19 -49.18
CA GLU A 19 -20.86 -11.88 -48.92
C GLU A 19 -19.51 -12.06 -48.20
N PRO A 20 -18.51 -11.18 -48.45
CA PRO A 20 -17.28 -11.18 -47.67
C PRO A 20 -17.57 -10.63 -46.27
N LEU A 21 -17.60 -11.52 -45.28
CA LEU A 21 -17.61 -11.16 -43.86
C LEU A 21 -16.38 -10.29 -43.56
N SER A 22 -16.61 -9.00 -43.32
CA SER A 22 -15.57 -8.09 -42.82
C SER A 22 -15.34 -8.33 -41.33
N GLU A 23 -14.62 -9.41 -41.00
CA GLU A 23 -14.01 -9.54 -39.68
C GLU A 23 -13.02 -8.39 -39.50
N SER A 24 -13.47 -7.35 -38.82
CA SER A 24 -12.62 -6.26 -38.40
C SER A 24 -11.66 -6.79 -37.33
N LEU A 25 -10.40 -6.97 -37.73
CA LEU A 25 -9.29 -7.21 -36.81
C LEU A 25 -9.07 -5.96 -35.95
N ASN A 26 -9.95 -5.78 -34.97
CA ASN A 26 -9.66 -5.03 -33.77
C ASN A 26 -8.58 -5.82 -33.01
N GLU A 27 -7.32 -5.62 -33.41
CA GLU A 27 -6.19 -5.85 -32.52
C GLU A 27 -6.47 -5.03 -31.26
N ILE A 28 -6.83 -5.73 -30.19
CA ILE A 28 -6.86 -5.16 -28.85
C ILE A 28 -5.41 -4.76 -28.56
N LYS A 29 -5.11 -3.47 -28.70
CA LYS A 29 -3.87 -2.88 -28.21
C LYS A 29 -3.78 -3.19 -26.71
N ARG A 30 -3.03 -4.23 -26.37
CA ARG A 30 -2.65 -4.50 -24.99
C ARG A 30 -1.72 -3.38 -24.58
N ASP A 31 -2.08 -2.68 -23.51
CA ASP A 31 -1.20 -1.67 -22.94
C ASP A 31 0.15 -2.30 -22.58
N ILE A 32 1.22 -1.55 -22.78
CA ILE A 32 2.59 -2.05 -22.64
C ILE A 32 3.00 -1.85 -21.17
N ILE A 33 2.89 -2.92 -20.37
CA ILE A 33 3.18 -2.88 -18.94
C ILE A 33 4.69 -3.03 -18.69
N PHE A 34 5.19 -2.20 -17.77
CA PHE A 34 6.48 -2.34 -17.12
C PHE A 34 6.24 -2.41 -15.61
N ASP A 35 6.66 -3.49 -14.93
CA ASP A 35 6.33 -3.75 -13.52
C ASP A 35 7.47 -4.44 -12.73
N GLY A 36 7.46 -4.26 -11.41
CA GLY A 36 8.43 -4.82 -10.47
C GLY A 36 9.55 -3.86 -10.03
N PRO A 37 10.72 -4.38 -9.62
CA PRO A 37 11.08 -5.79 -9.61
C PRO A 37 10.31 -6.59 -8.55
N TYR A 38 10.15 -7.88 -8.81
CA TYR A 38 9.76 -8.88 -7.82
C TYR A 38 11.00 -9.68 -7.42
N LEU A 39 11.15 -9.97 -6.13
CA LEU A 39 12.28 -10.74 -5.61
C LEU A 39 11.77 -11.80 -4.63
N PHE A 40 12.03 -13.06 -4.96
CA PHE A 40 11.69 -14.23 -4.15
C PHE A 40 12.96 -14.86 -3.58
N ASN A 41 12.81 -15.67 -2.52
CA ASN A 41 13.90 -16.45 -1.94
C ASN A 41 14.57 -17.31 -3.03
N GLN A 42 15.90 -17.40 -3.00
CA GLN A 42 16.69 -18.18 -3.95
C GLN A 42 16.26 -19.65 -3.92
N ALA A 43 15.94 -20.21 -5.09
CA ALA A 43 15.58 -21.62 -5.20
C ALA A 43 16.79 -22.52 -4.88
N GLU A 44 16.57 -23.69 -4.27
CA GLU A 44 17.65 -24.59 -3.80
C GLU A 44 18.61 -25.04 -4.92
N ASN A 45 18.17 -25.00 -6.17
CA ASN A 45 18.95 -25.38 -7.36
C ASN A 45 19.65 -24.19 -8.06
N GLU A 46 19.42 -22.95 -7.64
CA GLU A 46 20.06 -21.77 -8.21
C GLU A 46 21.32 -21.39 -7.45
N THR A 47 22.35 -20.92 -8.16
CA THR A 47 23.61 -20.43 -7.57
C THR A 47 23.60 -18.94 -7.23
N THR A 48 22.58 -18.20 -7.66
CA THR A 48 22.44 -16.75 -7.44
C THR A 48 20.97 -16.37 -7.53
N GLN A 49 20.45 -15.68 -6.50
CA GLN A 49 19.08 -15.18 -6.45
C GLN A 49 18.75 -14.30 -7.68
N GLN A 50 17.56 -14.50 -8.26
CA GLN A 50 17.08 -13.71 -9.41
C GLN A 50 16.04 -12.67 -8.99
N ALA A 51 16.19 -11.45 -9.51
CA ALA A 51 15.13 -10.43 -9.52
C ALA A 51 14.37 -10.49 -10.85
N TYR A 52 13.05 -10.42 -10.79
CA TYR A 52 12.14 -10.58 -11.92
C TYR A 52 11.47 -9.26 -12.28
N TRP A 53 11.30 -9.01 -13.58
CA TRP A 53 10.85 -7.74 -14.13
C TRP A 53 9.83 -8.00 -15.23
N VAL A 54 8.68 -7.34 -15.18
CA VAL A 54 7.79 -7.25 -16.34
C VAL A 54 8.30 -6.12 -17.22
N CYS A 55 8.71 -6.42 -18.43
CA CYS A 55 9.29 -5.49 -19.38
C CYS A 55 8.52 -5.56 -20.69
N ALA A 56 7.71 -4.54 -20.99
CA ALA A 56 6.88 -4.49 -22.19
C ALA A 56 5.96 -5.72 -22.39
N ASN A 57 5.35 -6.22 -21.31
CA ASN A 57 4.56 -7.47 -21.25
C ASN A 57 5.35 -8.79 -21.41
N GLU A 58 6.69 -8.77 -21.38
CA GLU A 58 7.54 -9.97 -21.29
C GLU A 58 8.15 -10.10 -19.89
N LEU A 59 8.49 -11.32 -19.47
CA LEU A 59 9.21 -11.56 -18.20
C LEU A 59 10.72 -11.59 -18.47
N LEU A 60 11.46 -10.72 -17.81
CA LEU A 60 12.93 -10.77 -17.76
C LEU A 60 13.41 -11.05 -16.33
N ALA A 61 14.55 -11.72 -16.20
CA ALA A 61 15.20 -12.00 -14.92
C ALA A 61 16.65 -11.47 -14.93
N THR A 62 17.14 -11.07 -13.77
CA THR A 62 18.52 -10.59 -13.57
C THR A 62 19.10 -11.12 -12.26
N PRO A 63 20.37 -11.57 -12.23
CA PRO A 63 21.01 -11.96 -10.98
C PRO A 63 21.17 -10.76 -10.04
N VAL A 64 20.93 -10.98 -8.75
CA VAL A 64 21.26 -10.02 -7.70
C VAL A 64 22.76 -10.08 -7.42
N HIS A 65 23.43 -8.93 -7.47
CA HIS A 65 24.88 -8.80 -7.24
C HIS A 65 25.15 -7.71 -6.21
N ASP A 66 25.99 -7.98 -5.20
CA ASP A 66 26.33 -7.06 -4.11
C ASP A 66 25.12 -6.38 -3.46
N SER A 67 24.05 -7.16 -3.24
CA SER A 67 22.73 -6.71 -2.76
C SER A 67 21.98 -5.71 -3.67
N GLN A 68 22.47 -5.42 -4.88
CA GLN A 68 21.81 -4.53 -5.84
C GLN A 68 20.94 -5.31 -6.84
N LEU A 69 19.70 -4.84 -7.04
CA LEU A 69 18.83 -5.26 -8.13
C LEU A 69 19.03 -4.28 -9.30
N SER A 70 19.64 -4.76 -10.38
CA SER A 70 19.92 -3.96 -11.58
C SER A 70 18.87 -4.25 -12.66
N ARG A 71 18.26 -3.23 -13.24
CA ARG A 71 17.16 -3.38 -14.19
C ARG A 71 17.65 -3.83 -15.57
N PRO A 72 16.93 -4.71 -16.29
CA PRO A 72 17.25 -5.03 -17.68
C PRO A 72 17.28 -3.80 -18.59
N ASN A 73 18.13 -3.87 -19.63
CA ASN A 73 18.05 -2.94 -20.75
C ASN A 73 16.63 -2.91 -21.34
N HIS A 74 16.20 -1.73 -21.81
CA HIS A 74 14.87 -1.47 -22.38
C HIS A 74 13.66 -1.61 -21.42
N CYS A 75 13.83 -1.99 -20.15
CA CYS A 75 12.73 -2.18 -19.20
C CYS A 75 12.17 -0.87 -18.57
N GLY A 76 12.04 0.19 -19.36
CA GLY A 76 11.46 1.47 -18.90
C GLY A 76 12.27 2.17 -17.80
N LYS A 77 11.60 2.57 -16.71
CA LYS A 77 12.17 3.32 -15.57
C LYS A 77 11.89 2.66 -14.20
N LEU A 78 11.71 1.34 -14.15
CA LEU A 78 11.45 0.62 -12.90
C LEU A 78 12.55 0.84 -11.86
N PRO A 79 12.22 0.82 -10.55
CA PRO A 79 13.19 1.09 -9.49
C PRO A 79 14.31 0.04 -9.45
N GLU A 80 15.51 0.48 -9.07
CA GLU A 80 16.71 -0.36 -8.95
C GLU A 80 17.16 -0.39 -7.48
N PRO A 81 16.49 -1.17 -6.62
CA PRO A 81 16.70 -1.14 -5.18
C PRO A 81 17.99 -1.86 -4.75
N THR A 82 18.64 -1.33 -3.72
CA THR A 82 19.65 -2.06 -2.93
C THR A 82 18.96 -2.69 -1.72
N LEU A 83 19.20 -3.99 -1.49
CA LEU A 83 18.63 -4.72 -0.37
C LEU A 83 19.18 -4.20 0.97
N ASN A 84 18.29 -4.10 1.95
CA ASN A 84 18.61 -3.72 3.31
C ASN A 84 18.67 -4.99 4.17
N PRO A 85 19.83 -5.43 4.67
CA PRO A 85 19.92 -6.62 5.53
C PRO A 85 19.12 -6.48 6.84
N LYS A 86 18.74 -5.24 7.21
CA LYS A 86 17.90 -4.93 8.37
C LYS A 86 16.41 -4.81 8.05
N ALA A 87 15.98 -5.01 6.81
CA ALA A 87 14.59 -4.85 6.37
C ALA A 87 13.57 -5.60 7.26
N LYS A 88 14.02 -6.72 7.83
CA LYS A 88 13.22 -7.70 8.58
C LYS A 88 13.38 -7.54 10.11
N GLU A 89 14.18 -6.58 10.58
CA GLU A 89 14.32 -6.26 12.02
C GLU A 89 13.02 -5.62 12.56
N ILE A 90 12.33 -6.32 13.47
CA ILE A 90 11.12 -5.78 14.14
C ILE A 90 11.53 -4.65 15.09
N ALA A 91 11.18 -3.43 14.71
CA ALA A 91 11.42 -2.22 15.50
C ALA A 91 10.64 -2.20 16.83
N ALA A 92 10.97 -1.28 17.75
CA ALA A 92 10.05 -0.88 18.81
C ALA A 92 8.78 -0.23 18.23
N ASN A 93 7.68 -0.22 18.99
CA ASN A 93 6.41 0.45 18.63
C ASN A 93 6.15 1.76 19.42
N THR A 94 6.99 2.08 20.41
CA THR A 94 6.81 3.21 21.31
C THR A 94 8.09 4.04 21.37
N TYR A 95 7.97 5.35 21.16
CA TYR A 95 9.09 6.29 21.02
C TYR A 95 8.84 7.57 21.81
N THR A 96 9.90 8.16 22.36
CA THR A 96 9.86 9.42 23.12
C THR A 96 11.04 10.32 22.73
N GLY A 97 10.95 11.63 23.00
CA GLY A 97 12.01 12.60 22.70
C GLY A 97 12.17 12.95 21.21
N VAL A 98 11.23 12.55 20.35
CA VAL A 98 11.32 12.76 18.90
C VAL A 98 11.04 14.21 18.56
N SER A 99 11.99 14.91 17.93
CA SER A 99 12.00 16.36 17.72
C SER A 99 11.07 16.86 16.61
N LYS A 100 10.82 16.05 15.58
CA LYS A 100 9.90 16.35 14.48
C LYS A 100 9.31 15.07 13.91
N ILE A 101 8.02 15.09 13.63
CA ILE A 101 7.27 13.98 13.03
C ILE A 101 6.57 14.48 11.77
N VAL A 102 6.52 13.66 10.72
CA VAL A 102 5.68 13.85 9.55
C VAL A 102 4.78 12.63 9.35
N ALA A 103 3.51 12.80 8.98
CA ALA A 103 2.56 11.71 8.81
C ALA A 103 1.66 11.90 7.57
N LEU A 104 1.36 10.80 6.89
CA LEU A 104 0.48 10.69 5.72
C LEU A 104 -0.05 9.24 5.58
N SER A 105 -1.02 9.02 4.68
CA SER A 105 -1.67 7.71 4.49
C SER A 105 -2.19 7.49 3.08
N ASP A 106 -2.69 6.28 2.80
CA ASP A 106 -3.64 5.97 1.72
C ASP A 106 -3.14 6.42 0.33
N VAL A 107 -1.86 6.14 0.07
CA VAL A 107 -1.17 6.44 -1.20
C VAL A 107 -1.72 5.59 -2.34
N HIS A 108 -2.12 4.34 -2.07
CA HIS A 108 -2.77 3.44 -3.02
C HIS A 108 -2.12 3.44 -4.42
N GLY A 109 -0.83 3.12 -4.50
CA GLY A 109 -0.11 3.04 -5.77
C GLY A 109 -0.06 4.32 -6.62
N GLN A 110 -0.11 5.51 -6.01
CA GLN A 110 0.08 6.81 -6.70
C GLN A 110 1.47 7.40 -6.37
N PHE A 111 2.52 6.78 -6.91
CA PHE A 111 3.92 7.12 -6.65
C PHE A 111 4.26 8.57 -7.05
N ASP A 112 3.79 9.03 -8.20
CA ASP A 112 4.11 10.37 -8.70
C ASP A 112 3.57 11.48 -7.76
N VAL A 113 2.40 11.24 -7.14
CA VAL A 113 1.80 12.14 -6.15
C VAL A 113 2.59 12.11 -4.84
N LEU A 114 2.99 10.91 -4.38
CA LEU A 114 3.82 10.74 -3.19
C LEU A 114 5.15 11.48 -3.31
N ILE A 115 5.89 11.29 -4.41
CA ILE A 115 7.19 11.95 -4.64
C ILE A 115 7.03 13.46 -4.75
N THR A 116 6.00 13.95 -5.44
CA THR A 116 5.75 15.39 -5.58
C THR A 116 5.46 16.04 -4.22
N LEU A 117 4.60 15.43 -3.41
CA LEU A 117 4.28 15.90 -2.06
C LEU A 117 5.53 15.94 -1.15
N LEU A 118 6.30 14.86 -1.11
CA LEU A 118 7.47 14.75 -0.24
C LEU A 118 8.61 15.69 -0.64
N LYS A 119 8.78 15.98 -1.95
CA LYS A 119 9.74 17.00 -2.41
C LYS A 119 9.28 18.40 -2.05
N ASN A 120 8.04 18.76 -2.37
CA ASN A 120 7.52 20.11 -2.12
C ASN A 120 7.51 20.44 -0.62
N GLN A 121 7.35 19.43 0.24
CA GLN A 121 7.45 19.57 1.70
C GLN A 121 8.85 19.34 2.29
N ASN A 122 9.88 19.10 1.46
CA ASN A 122 11.27 18.91 1.87
C ASN A 122 11.45 17.75 2.89
N ILE A 123 10.75 16.64 2.65
CA ILE A 123 10.93 15.36 3.35
C ILE A 123 11.96 14.49 2.59
N ILE A 124 12.03 14.65 1.26
CA ILE A 124 13.04 14.05 0.39
C ILE A 124 13.72 15.09 -0.49
N ASP A 125 14.95 14.80 -0.93
CA ASP A 125 15.72 15.64 -1.84
C ASP A 125 15.26 15.52 -3.31
N GLU A 126 15.89 16.27 -4.21
CA GLU A 126 15.61 16.24 -5.65
C GLU A 126 15.89 14.89 -6.32
N HIS A 127 16.67 14.00 -5.69
CA HIS A 127 17.06 12.66 -6.13
C HIS A 127 16.25 11.53 -5.45
N ASN A 128 15.15 11.87 -4.75
CA ASN A 128 14.30 10.95 -4.00
C ASN A 128 15.03 10.24 -2.84
N ASN A 129 15.96 10.90 -2.15
CA ASN A 129 16.57 10.42 -0.91
C ASN A 129 15.97 11.09 0.32
N TRP A 130 16.05 10.43 1.48
CA TRP A 130 15.66 11.01 2.77
C TRP A 130 16.38 12.35 3.06
N ALA A 131 15.61 13.40 3.32
CA ALA A 131 16.10 14.75 3.63
C ALA A 131 15.53 15.30 4.96
N PHE A 132 14.96 14.44 5.81
CA PHE A 132 14.23 14.86 7.02
C PHE A 132 15.05 14.70 8.32
N ASP A 133 16.39 14.73 8.24
CA ASP A 133 17.35 14.58 9.35
C ASP A 133 17.03 13.37 10.26
N ASN A 134 17.13 13.53 11.59
CA ASN A 134 16.72 12.57 12.60
C ASN A 134 15.19 12.56 12.87
N GLY A 135 14.38 13.09 11.96
CA GLY A 135 12.92 13.11 12.09
C GLY A 135 12.29 11.73 11.97
N HIS A 136 11.03 11.61 12.38
CA HIS A 136 10.22 10.41 12.14
C HIS A 136 9.18 10.67 11.05
N MET A 137 9.08 9.78 10.07
CA MET A 137 8.00 9.74 9.09
C MET A 137 7.07 8.57 9.42
N VAL A 138 5.76 8.78 9.39
CA VAL A 138 4.75 7.74 9.65
C VAL A 138 3.86 7.62 8.42
N MET A 139 3.85 6.43 7.82
CA MET A 139 2.92 6.08 6.74
C MET A 139 1.85 5.16 7.35
N THR A 140 0.66 5.68 7.59
CA THR A 140 -0.42 4.96 8.33
C THR A 140 -1.17 3.93 7.47
N GLY A 141 -0.44 3.18 6.62
CA GLY A 141 -0.96 2.10 5.79
C GLY A 141 -1.53 2.51 4.43
N ASP A 142 -2.01 1.50 3.70
CA ASP A 142 -2.67 1.62 2.39
C ASP A 142 -1.77 2.21 1.28
N MET A 143 -0.64 1.53 1.04
CA MET A 143 0.17 1.68 -0.17
C MET A 143 -0.39 0.84 -1.34
N PHE A 144 -0.98 -0.31 -1.03
CA PHE A 144 -1.48 -1.28 -2.02
C PHE A 144 -2.79 -0.84 -2.69
N ASP A 145 -3.14 -1.53 -3.78
CA ASP A 145 -4.42 -1.46 -4.49
C ASP A 145 -4.78 -0.11 -5.14
N ARG A 146 -5.85 -0.14 -5.95
CA ARG A 146 -6.45 0.97 -6.70
C ARG A 146 -5.53 1.60 -7.75
N GLY A 147 -4.42 2.21 -7.35
CA GLY A 147 -3.46 2.86 -8.24
C GLY A 147 -2.50 1.91 -8.94
N HIS A 148 -1.63 2.52 -9.74
CA HIS A 148 -0.95 1.86 -10.84
C HIS A 148 0.57 1.81 -10.69
N GLN A 149 1.12 2.27 -9.55
CA GLN A 149 2.55 2.37 -9.26
C GLN A 149 2.90 1.78 -7.89
N VAL A 150 2.33 0.60 -7.55
CA VAL A 150 2.45 0.00 -6.21
C VAL A 150 3.89 -0.45 -5.92
N ASN A 151 4.57 -1.08 -6.89
CA ASN A 151 5.96 -1.49 -6.73
C ASN A 151 6.92 -0.30 -6.60
N GLU A 152 6.66 0.79 -7.32
CA GLU A 152 7.42 2.03 -7.22
C GLU A 152 7.27 2.67 -5.83
N VAL A 153 6.05 2.68 -5.25
CA VAL A 153 5.83 3.08 -3.85
C VAL A 153 6.56 2.14 -2.88
N LEU A 154 6.41 0.82 -3.01
CA LEU A 154 6.98 -0.16 -2.07
C LEU A 154 8.51 -0.11 -2.06
N TRP A 155 9.17 -0.11 -3.22
CA TRP A 155 10.63 -0.05 -3.30
C TRP A 155 11.20 1.32 -2.90
N PHE A 156 10.48 2.42 -3.16
CA PHE A 156 10.85 3.72 -2.63
C PHE A 156 10.77 3.76 -1.10
N MET A 157 9.69 3.24 -0.51
CA MET A 157 9.52 3.20 0.94
C MET A 157 10.52 2.23 1.60
N TYR A 158 10.89 1.13 0.94
CA TYR A 158 11.98 0.23 1.37
C TYR A 158 13.34 0.94 1.39
N LYS A 159 13.69 1.67 0.31
CA LYS A 159 14.88 2.54 0.24
C LYS A 159 14.85 3.59 1.37
N LEU A 160 13.70 4.23 1.58
CA LEU A 160 13.53 5.32 2.54
C LEU A 160 13.59 4.84 4.00
N ASP A 161 13.11 3.61 4.29
CA ASP A 161 13.27 2.95 5.60
C ASP A 161 14.75 2.85 5.98
N LYS A 162 15.60 2.36 5.05
CA LYS A 162 17.06 2.34 5.27
C LYS A 162 17.65 3.74 5.43
N GLN A 163 17.36 4.66 4.52
CA GLN A 163 17.98 6.00 4.55
C GLN A 163 17.58 6.82 5.79
N ALA A 164 16.34 6.68 6.28
CA ALA A 164 15.91 7.31 7.52
C ALA A 164 16.70 6.75 8.73
N GLN A 165 16.90 5.44 8.80
CA GLN A 165 17.71 4.81 9.85
C GLN A 165 19.19 5.23 9.78
N ASP A 166 19.79 5.29 8.58
CA ASP A 166 21.17 5.74 8.38
C ASP A 166 21.37 7.21 8.81
N ALA A 167 20.34 8.06 8.65
CA ALA A 167 20.33 9.46 9.09
C ALA A 167 20.02 9.64 10.59
N GLY A 168 19.82 8.55 11.35
CA GLY A 168 19.42 8.59 12.76
C GLY A 168 17.96 9.01 13.01
N GLY A 169 17.14 9.04 11.96
CA GLY A 169 15.70 9.21 11.99
C GLY A 169 14.97 7.87 11.84
N LYS A 170 13.71 7.89 11.40
CA LYS A 170 12.95 6.65 11.18
C LYS A 170 11.77 6.78 10.23
N LEU A 171 11.55 5.76 9.40
CA LEU A 171 10.27 5.50 8.77
C LEU A 171 9.47 4.47 9.59
N HIS A 172 8.26 4.85 9.99
CA HIS A 172 7.27 3.98 10.61
C HIS A 172 6.22 3.68 9.55
N LEU A 173 6.52 2.72 8.68
CA LEU A 173 5.51 2.14 7.81
C LEU A 173 4.59 1.25 8.66
N LEU A 174 3.29 1.53 8.63
CA LEU A 174 2.27 0.75 9.32
C LEU A 174 1.46 -0.10 8.34
N MET A 175 0.89 -1.19 8.84
CA MET A 175 -0.04 -2.04 8.08
C MET A 175 -1.44 -1.41 8.05
N GLY A 176 -1.93 -1.07 6.87
CA GLY A 176 -3.31 -0.65 6.62
C GLY A 176 -4.25 -1.83 6.38
N ASN A 177 -5.47 -1.55 5.93
CA ASN A 177 -6.43 -2.61 5.62
C ASN A 177 -6.12 -3.27 4.28
N HIS A 178 -5.49 -2.56 3.34
CA HIS A 178 -5.17 -3.09 2.03
C HIS A 178 -3.92 -3.98 2.06
N GLU A 179 -2.90 -3.68 2.87
CA GLU A 179 -1.80 -4.63 3.14
C GLU A 179 -2.36 -5.94 3.74
N GLN A 180 -3.26 -5.83 4.73
CA GLN A 180 -3.93 -6.98 5.33
C GLN A 180 -4.88 -7.74 4.38
N MET A 181 -5.36 -7.10 3.31
CA MET A 181 -6.20 -7.75 2.31
C MET A 181 -5.36 -8.50 1.29
N VAL A 182 -4.32 -7.86 0.75
CA VAL A 182 -3.41 -8.48 -0.22
C VAL A 182 -2.72 -9.69 0.39
N MET A 183 -2.18 -9.61 1.62
CA MET A 183 -1.45 -10.73 2.24
C MET A 183 -2.26 -12.01 2.53
N ARG A 184 -3.59 -12.01 2.31
CA ARG A 184 -4.48 -13.16 2.54
C ARG A 184 -5.41 -13.47 1.35
N GLY A 185 -5.06 -12.99 0.15
CA GLY A 185 -5.83 -13.25 -1.08
C GLY A 185 -7.18 -12.51 -1.20
N ASP A 186 -7.41 -11.43 -0.44
CA ASP A 186 -8.63 -10.61 -0.55
C ASP A 186 -8.47 -9.56 -1.68
N LEU A 187 -8.17 -10.02 -2.91
CA LEU A 187 -7.66 -9.23 -4.04
C LEU A 187 -8.66 -8.26 -4.71
N ARG A 188 -9.76 -7.89 -4.05
CA ARG A 188 -10.92 -7.19 -4.64
C ARG A 188 -10.67 -5.77 -5.15
N TYR A 189 -9.52 -5.17 -4.83
CA TYR A 189 -9.20 -3.79 -5.23
C TYR A 189 -7.85 -3.66 -5.97
N VAL A 190 -7.21 -4.79 -6.32
CA VAL A 190 -5.97 -4.83 -7.11
C VAL A 190 -6.21 -4.20 -8.48
N ASN A 191 -5.27 -3.38 -8.96
CA ASN A 191 -5.38 -2.76 -10.29
C ASN A 191 -5.14 -3.81 -11.39
N GLU A 192 -5.94 -3.79 -12.45
CA GLU A 192 -5.92 -4.79 -13.52
C GLU A 192 -4.56 -4.93 -14.23
N ARG A 193 -3.69 -3.90 -14.22
CA ARG A 193 -2.33 -4.00 -14.78
C ARG A 193 -1.53 -5.20 -14.23
N TYR A 194 -1.72 -5.54 -12.95
CA TYR A 194 -0.91 -6.54 -12.26
C TYR A 194 -1.24 -7.97 -12.69
N LYS A 195 -2.36 -8.21 -13.38
CA LYS A 195 -2.65 -9.51 -14.04
C LYS A 195 -1.57 -9.92 -15.04
N THR A 196 -0.83 -8.95 -15.58
CA THR A 196 0.34 -9.21 -16.43
C THR A 196 1.46 -9.86 -15.62
N ALA A 197 1.76 -9.35 -14.42
CA ALA A 197 2.75 -9.92 -13.52
C ALA A 197 2.30 -11.28 -12.99
N GLU A 198 1.05 -11.40 -12.52
CA GLU A 198 0.46 -12.67 -12.05
C GLU A 198 0.62 -13.79 -13.09
N LYS A 199 0.20 -13.51 -14.33
CA LYS A 199 0.29 -14.47 -15.44
C LYS A 199 1.74 -14.81 -15.81
N LEU A 200 2.64 -13.83 -15.81
CA LEU A 200 4.04 -14.05 -16.23
C LEU A 200 4.86 -14.79 -15.19
N LEU A 201 4.58 -14.57 -13.89
CA LEU A 201 5.27 -15.20 -12.77
C LEU A 201 4.61 -16.51 -12.30
N GLU A 202 3.49 -16.91 -12.92
CA GLU A 202 2.68 -18.08 -12.56
C GLU A 202 2.28 -18.09 -11.06
N ARG A 203 1.92 -16.91 -10.54
CA ARG A 203 1.57 -16.62 -9.13
C ARG A 203 0.34 -15.73 -9.04
N SER A 204 -0.51 -15.88 -8.03
CA SER A 204 -1.57 -14.90 -7.73
C SER A 204 -0.98 -13.62 -7.10
N TYR A 205 -1.72 -12.50 -7.12
CA TYR A 205 -1.19 -11.22 -6.64
C TYR A 205 -0.76 -11.23 -5.16
N ASP A 206 -1.37 -12.07 -4.31
CA ASP A 206 -0.94 -12.30 -2.93
C ASP A 206 0.36 -13.11 -2.83
N GLU A 207 0.54 -14.12 -3.68
CA GLU A 207 1.79 -14.87 -3.83
C GLU A 207 2.95 -14.00 -4.36
N LEU A 208 2.69 -12.82 -4.94
CA LEU A 208 3.75 -11.86 -5.29
C LEU A 208 4.34 -11.14 -4.06
N TYR A 209 3.65 -11.17 -2.91
CA TYR A 209 4.05 -10.54 -1.65
C TYR A 209 3.96 -11.50 -0.44
N ASP A 210 4.13 -12.79 -0.69
CA ASP A 210 4.20 -13.87 0.31
C ASP A 210 5.46 -13.78 1.19
N ASP A 211 5.64 -14.71 2.14
CA ASP A 211 6.87 -14.81 2.94
C ASP A 211 8.07 -15.37 2.16
N SER A 212 7.87 -15.88 0.93
CA SER A 212 8.96 -16.14 -0.01
C SER A 212 9.54 -14.85 -0.61
N SER A 213 8.76 -13.77 -0.69
CA SER A 213 9.17 -12.48 -1.28
C SER A 213 9.91 -11.56 -0.30
N GLU A 214 10.89 -10.78 -0.80
CA GLU A 214 11.63 -9.80 0.02
C GLU A 214 10.71 -8.70 0.57
N ILE A 215 9.82 -8.16 -0.26
CA ILE A 215 8.85 -7.13 0.15
C ILE A 215 7.85 -7.70 1.15
N GLY A 216 7.34 -8.91 0.94
CA GLY A 216 6.44 -9.57 1.88
C GLY A 216 7.11 -9.88 3.22
N GLN A 217 8.39 -10.24 3.25
CA GLN A 217 9.17 -10.39 4.48
C GLN A 217 9.42 -9.05 5.18
N TRP A 218 9.75 -7.98 4.43
CA TRP A 218 9.90 -6.62 4.97
C TRP A 218 8.59 -6.11 5.58
N LEU A 219 7.45 -6.28 4.90
CA LEU A 219 6.12 -5.89 5.40
C LEU A 219 5.70 -6.70 6.63
N ARG A 220 5.97 -8.02 6.67
CA ARG A 220 5.70 -8.87 7.85
C ARG A 220 6.52 -8.50 9.09
N SER A 221 7.55 -7.64 8.98
CA SER A 221 8.25 -7.06 10.14
C SER A 221 7.53 -5.87 10.80
N LYS A 222 6.59 -5.23 10.11
CA LYS A 222 6.05 -3.91 10.48
C LYS A 222 5.01 -3.99 11.61
N HIS A 223 4.68 -2.83 12.16
CA HIS A 223 3.61 -2.65 13.16
C HIS A 223 2.31 -2.22 12.47
N THR A 224 1.19 -2.38 13.15
CA THR A 224 -0.10 -1.81 12.77
C THR A 224 -0.36 -0.49 13.53
N ILE A 225 0.22 -0.35 14.73
CA ILE A 225 -0.02 0.76 15.66
C ILE A 225 1.31 1.17 16.32
N VAL A 226 1.61 2.47 16.39
CA VAL A 226 2.77 3.01 17.13
C VAL A 226 2.41 4.24 17.98
N LYS A 227 3.08 4.41 19.13
CA LYS A 227 3.03 5.64 19.94
C LYS A 227 4.33 6.42 19.74
N ILE A 228 4.25 7.70 19.39
CA ILE A 228 5.40 8.60 19.30
C ILE A 228 5.09 9.85 20.11
N ASN A 229 5.88 10.11 21.16
CA ASN A 229 5.65 11.15 22.15
C ASN A 229 4.21 11.06 22.72
N THR A 230 3.39 12.10 22.52
CA THR A 230 1.99 12.17 22.98
C THR A 230 0.99 11.90 21.84
N SER A 231 1.36 11.14 20.82
CA SER A 231 0.49 10.83 19.67
C SER A 231 0.49 9.33 19.38
N LEU A 232 -0.71 8.77 19.13
CA LEU A 232 -0.89 7.41 18.62
C LEU A 232 -1.09 7.47 17.10
N PHE A 233 -0.52 6.51 16.36
CA PHE A 233 -0.63 6.42 14.90
C PHE A 233 -1.05 5.02 14.50
N LEU A 234 -2.04 4.91 13.61
CA LEU A 234 -2.60 3.68 13.06
C LEU A 234 -3.44 3.99 11.82
N HIS A 235 -3.95 2.97 11.13
CA HIS A 235 -4.69 3.19 9.89
C HIS A 235 -6.13 3.70 10.07
N GLY A 236 -7.01 2.96 10.75
CA GLY A 236 -8.44 3.31 10.89
C GLY A 236 -8.76 4.13 12.14
N GLY A 237 -8.51 3.55 13.31
CA GLY A 237 -8.80 4.18 14.61
C GLY A 237 -9.04 3.15 15.71
N ILE A 238 -9.08 3.59 16.98
CA ILE A 238 -9.32 2.72 18.13
C ILE A 238 -10.74 2.95 18.66
N SER A 239 -11.58 1.92 18.57
CA SER A 239 -12.89 1.84 19.21
C SER A 239 -12.77 1.60 20.72
N ALA A 240 -13.82 1.94 21.48
CA ALA A 240 -13.87 1.72 22.93
C ALA A 240 -13.66 0.24 23.33
N GLU A 241 -14.04 -0.71 22.45
CA GLU A 241 -13.86 -2.16 22.64
C GLU A 241 -12.39 -2.53 22.90
N TRP A 242 -11.42 -1.80 22.35
CA TRP A 242 -10.00 -2.01 22.67
C TRP A 242 -9.71 -1.84 24.17
N VAL A 243 -10.31 -0.80 24.78
CA VAL A 243 -10.14 -0.45 26.19
C VAL A 243 -10.86 -1.48 27.07
N ASP A 244 -12.04 -1.93 26.65
CA ASP A 244 -12.79 -3.01 27.31
C ASP A 244 -12.08 -4.38 27.22
N ARG A 245 -11.22 -4.58 26.21
CA ARG A 245 -10.36 -5.77 26.05
C ARG A 245 -8.96 -5.62 26.69
N GLU A 246 -8.67 -4.50 27.36
CA GLU A 246 -7.39 -4.18 28.01
C GLU A 246 -6.14 -4.40 27.12
N LEU A 247 -6.24 -4.08 25.82
CA LEU A 247 -5.19 -4.42 24.84
C LEU A 247 -3.98 -3.47 24.87
N THR A 248 -2.78 -4.03 24.68
CA THR A 248 -1.52 -3.25 24.58
C THR A 248 -0.99 -3.22 23.15
N LEU A 249 -0.21 -2.18 22.82
CA LEU A 249 0.46 -2.06 21.52
C LEU A 249 1.34 -3.29 21.21
N ASP A 250 2.08 -3.79 22.21
CA ASP A 250 2.92 -4.99 22.04
C ASP A 250 2.08 -6.22 21.68
N LYS A 251 1.01 -6.47 22.45
CA LYS A 251 0.14 -7.63 22.25
C LYS A 251 -0.54 -7.59 20.89
N ALA A 252 -1.11 -6.44 20.50
CA ALA A 252 -1.79 -6.31 19.22
C ALA A 252 -0.82 -6.41 18.04
N ASN A 253 0.32 -5.70 18.08
CA ASN A 253 1.31 -5.76 16.99
C ASN A 253 1.93 -7.15 16.83
N GLN A 254 2.16 -7.88 17.93
CA GLN A 254 2.56 -9.29 17.88
C GLN A 254 1.47 -10.16 17.25
N VAL A 255 0.20 -9.98 17.66
CA VAL A 255 -0.93 -10.74 17.13
C VAL A 255 -1.15 -10.47 15.63
N TYR A 256 -1.02 -9.22 15.17
CA TYR A 256 -1.09 -8.89 13.75
C TYR A 256 -0.05 -9.65 12.94
N ARG A 257 1.25 -9.51 13.27
CA ARG A 257 2.33 -10.21 12.53
C ARG A 257 2.19 -11.73 12.56
N ALA A 258 1.76 -12.30 13.69
CA ALA A 258 1.63 -13.74 13.85
C ALA A 258 0.36 -14.35 13.23
N ASN A 259 -0.53 -13.53 12.64
CA ASN A 259 -1.81 -13.98 12.07
C ASN A 259 -2.16 -13.28 10.75
N ILE A 260 -1.23 -12.57 10.12
CA ILE A 260 -1.48 -11.76 8.91
C ILE A 260 -1.87 -12.62 7.71
N ASP A 261 -1.29 -13.82 7.62
CA ASP A 261 -1.52 -14.79 6.54
C ASP A 261 -2.78 -15.67 6.75
N LYS A 262 -3.53 -15.47 7.85
CA LYS A 262 -4.72 -16.28 8.12
C LYS A 262 -5.88 -15.92 7.20
N SER A 263 -6.60 -16.95 6.76
CA SER A 263 -7.80 -16.79 5.96
C SER A 263 -8.92 -16.10 6.74
N LYS A 264 -9.82 -15.41 6.03
CA LYS A 264 -10.97 -14.70 6.63
C LYS A 264 -11.89 -15.57 7.50
N PRO A 265 -12.11 -16.88 7.21
CA PRO A 265 -12.79 -17.79 8.13
C PRO A 265 -12.04 -18.02 9.46
N GLU A 266 -10.72 -18.19 9.44
CA GLU A 266 -9.91 -18.38 10.65
C GLU A 266 -9.86 -17.11 11.50
N LEU A 267 -9.68 -15.94 10.85
CA LEU A 267 -9.74 -14.65 11.54
C LEU A 267 -11.10 -14.42 12.21
N LYS A 268 -12.19 -14.99 11.67
CA LYS A 268 -13.53 -14.91 12.28
C LYS A 268 -13.75 -15.87 13.45
N SER A 269 -13.01 -16.98 13.53
CA SER A 269 -13.25 -18.04 14.52
C SER A 269 -12.61 -17.79 15.89
N ASP A 270 -11.68 -16.84 15.97
CA ASP A 270 -11.08 -16.34 17.21
C ASP A 270 -11.60 -14.92 17.49
N GLU A 271 -12.11 -14.66 18.70
CA GLU A 271 -12.73 -13.38 19.04
C GLU A 271 -11.77 -12.18 18.97
N LEU A 272 -10.49 -12.37 19.31
CA LEU A 272 -9.49 -11.32 19.30
C LEU A 272 -9.00 -11.04 17.87
N LEU A 273 -8.84 -12.07 17.04
CA LEU A 273 -8.52 -11.88 15.62
C LEU A 273 -9.70 -11.23 14.87
N ASN A 274 -10.93 -11.62 15.21
CA ASN A 274 -12.15 -11.06 14.63
C ASN A 274 -12.25 -9.56 14.94
N PHE A 275 -12.02 -9.17 16.20
CA PHE A 275 -11.90 -7.76 16.59
C PHE A 275 -10.78 -7.04 15.82
N LEU A 276 -9.54 -7.55 15.88
CA LEU A 276 -8.37 -6.82 15.37
C LEU A 276 -8.34 -6.67 13.83
N PHE A 277 -8.79 -7.67 13.07
CA PHE A 277 -8.62 -7.70 11.61
C PHE A 277 -9.86 -7.28 10.81
N LEU A 278 -11.01 -7.06 11.46
CA LEU A 278 -12.30 -6.76 10.82
C LEU A 278 -12.90 -5.46 11.37
N GLY A 279 -14.20 -5.22 11.10
CA GLY A 279 -14.82 -3.89 11.03
C GLY A 279 -14.63 -2.92 12.21
N ASN A 280 -14.59 -3.40 13.46
CA ASN A 280 -14.42 -2.54 14.64
C ASN A 280 -12.95 -2.36 15.07
N GLY A 281 -12.02 -2.97 14.33
CA GLY A 281 -10.61 -3.06 14.67
C GLY A 281 -9.74 -1.89 14.18
N PRO A 282 -8.50 -1.80 14.69
CA PRO A 282 -7.52 -0.74 14.39
C PRO A 282 -7.31 -0.37 12.90
N THR A 283 -7.56 -1.29 11.96
CA THR A 283 -7.43 -1.04 10.51
C THR A 283 -8.75 -0.85 9.77
N TRP A 284 -9.91 -0.97 10.41
CA TRP A 284 -11.21 -0.80 9.75
C TRP A 284 -12.17 0.17 10.43
N PHE A 285 -11.89 0.57 11.67
CA PHE A 285 -12.75 1.45 12.42
C PHE A 285 -12.89 2.83 11.75
N ARG A 286 -14.13 3.33 11.67
CA ARG A 286 -14.49 4.62 11.06
C ARG A 286 -15.28 5.56 11.96
N GLY A 287 -15.60 5.17 13.20
CA GLY A 287 -16.50 5.92 14.08
C GLY A 287 -16.11 7.38 14.30
N TYR A 288 -14.80 7.71 14.31
CA TYR A 288 -14.33 9.11 14.38
C TYR A 288 -14.84 10.03 13.24
N PHE A 289 -15.45 9.48 12.19
CA PHE A 289 -15.96 10.19 11.02
C PHE A 289 -17.50 10.07 10.89
N GLU A 290 -18.19 9.59 11.93
CA GLU A 290 -19.66 9.50 12.00
C GLU A 290 -20.22 10.72 12.74
N ASP A 291 -21.28 11.35 12.21
CA ASP A 291 -21.79 12.66 12.66
C ASP A 291 -22.26 12.70 14.14
N ASP A 292 -22.68 11.55 14.68
CA ASP A 292 -23.16 11.36 16.04
C ASP A 292 -22.16 10.66 16.97
N TYR A 293 -20.88 10.52 16.56
CA TYR A 293 -19.88 9.81 17.35
C TYR A 293 -19.54 10.53 18.67
N ASN A 294 -19.51 9.74 19.75
CA ASN A 294 -19.39 10.23 21.11
C ASN A 294 -17.93 10.63 21.47
N GLU A 295 -17.65 11.93 21.54
CA GLU A 295 -16.32 12.46 21.90
C GLU A 295 -15.77 11.91 23.24
N SER A 296 -16.63 11.50 24.18
CA SER A 296 -16.17 10.90 25.44
C SER A 296 -15.57 9.49 25.29
N GLU A 297 -15.86 8.77 24.20
CA GLU A 297 -15.12 7.55 23.85
C GLU A 297 -13.69 7.88 23.37
N ILE A 298 -13.52 8.97 22.62
CA ILE A 298 -12.20 9.46 22.22
C ILE A 298 -11.40 9.84 23.47
N ASP A 299 -11.99 10.55 24.42
CA ASP A 299 -11.32 10.88 25.69
C ASP A 299 -10.97 9.64 26.52
N ARG A 300 -11.82 8.60 26.53
CA ARG A 300 -11.51 7.30 27.15
C ARG A 300 -10.28 6.64 26.50
N VAL A 301 -10.19 6.67 25.18
CA VAL A 301 -9.05 6.11 24.40
C VAL A 301 -7.78 6.93 24.59
N LEU A 302 -7.86 8.25 24.53
CA LEU A 302 -6.73 9.17 24.78
C LEU A 302 -6.14 8.96 26.18
N ALA A 303 -7.01 8.85 27.20
CA ALA A 303 -6.61 8.60 28.58
C ALA A 303 -5.99 7.20 28.76
N TYR A 304 -6.55 6.16 28.12
CA TYR A 304 -6.02 4.79 28.19
C TYR A 304 -4.57 4.68 27.68
N PHE A 305 -4.23 5.40 26.60
CA PHE A 305 -2.89 5.38 26.03
C PHE A 305 -1.94 6.48 26.53
N ASP A 306 -2.40 7.41 27.36
CA ASP A 306 -1.69 8.65 27.73
C ASP A 306 -1.19 9.41 26.48
N VAL A 307 -2.12 9.86 25.64
CA VAL A 307 -1.85 10.64 24.41
C VAL A 307 -2.78 11.84 24.29
N LYS A 308 -2.38 12.82 23.49
CA LYS A 308 -3.14 14.03 23.14
C LYS A 308 -3.80 13.95 21.75
N HIS A 309 -3.30 13.07 20.88
CA HIS A 309 -3.74 12.94 19.50
C HIS A 309 -3.79 11.48 19.06
N ILE A 310 -4.77 11.14 18.22
CA ILE A 310 -4.84 9.90 17.45
C ILE A 310 -4.76 10.29 15.96
N VAL A 311 -3.78 9.75 15.23
CA VAL A 311 -3.49 10.09 13.83
C VAL A 311 -3.86 8.90 12.94
N VAL A 312 -4.75 9.13 11.96
CA VAL A 312 -5.43 8.07 11.19
C VAL A 312 -5.57 8.38 9.70
N GLY A 313 -5.54 7.34 8.87
CA GLY A 313 -5.89 7.36 7.45
C GLY A 313 -7.29 6.81 7.19
N HIS A 314 -7.41 5.90 6.23
CA HIS A 314 -8.57 5.02 5.94
C HIS A 314 -9.87 5.70 5.46
N THR A 315 -10.24 6.84 6.05
CA THR A 315 -11.44 7.62 5.72
C THR A 315 -11.06 8.93 5.07
N SER A 316 -11.05 8.90 3.74
CA SER A 316 -10.45 9.94 2.90
C SER A 316 -11.13 11.29 3.02
N GLN A 317 -10.31 12.28 3.37
CA GLN A 317 -10.67 13.67 3.45
C GLN A 317 -10.19 14.41 2.19
N THR A 318 -10.71 15.62 1.97
CA THR A 318 -10.24 16.52 0.90
C THR A 318 -8.89 17.18 1.21
N GLN A 319 -8.45 17.09 2.46
CA GLN A 319 -7.27 17.75 3.04
C GLN A 319 -6.91 17.06 4.37
N VAL A 320 -5.67 17.21 4.85
CA VAL A 320 -5.33 16.89 6.25
C VAL A 320 -6.13 17.81 7.17
N LEU A 321 -6.77 17.25 8.20
CA LEU A 321 -7.63 18.02 9.09
C LEU A 321 -7.68 17.45 10.51
N GLY A 322 -8.07 18.31 11.45
CA GLY A 322 -8.36 17.92 12.83
C GLY A 322 -9.86 17.79 13.08
N LEU A 323 -10.23 16.77 13.85
CA LEU A 323 -11.56 16.54 14.40
C LEU A 323 -11.50 16.64 15.93
N PHE A 324 -12.64 16.90 16.57
CA PHE A 324 -12.78 16.96 18.03
C PHE A 324 -11.68 17.81 18.71
N ASN A 325 -11.54 19.07 18.30
CA ASN A 325 -10.51 20.00 18.81
C ASN A 325 -9.05 19.50 18.64
N ASN A 326 -8.74 18.86 17.50
CA ASN A 326 -7.45 18.21 17.19
C ASN A 326 -7.12 16.96 18.06
N LYS A 327 -8.10 16.35 18.74
CA LYS A 327 -7.94 15.03 19.39
C LYS A 327 -7.73 13.90 18.38
N VAL A 328 -8.40 13.98 17.23
CA VAL A 328 -8.19 13.08 16.09
C VAL A 328 -7.67 13.89 14.91
N LEU A 329 -6.65 13.38 14.21
CA LEU A 329 -6.00 14.03 13.07
C LEU A 329 -6.06 13.09 11.86
N ALA A 330 -6.85 13.47 10.85
CA ALA A 330 -7.03 12.69 9.63
C ALA A 330 -5.94 13.04 8.61
N VAL A 331 -5.23 12.02 8.12
CA VAL A 331 -4.07 12.14 7.22
C VAL A 331 -4.19 11.32 5.92
N ASP A 332 -5.32 10.66 5.67
CA ASP A 332 -5.74 10.31 4.31
C ASP A 332 -6.32 11.57 3.64
N SER A 333 -5.47 12.26 2.88
CA SER A 333 -5.83 13.43 2.07
C SER A 333 -6.27 13.07 0.65
N SER A 334 -6.82 11.86 0.44
CA SER A 334 -7.25 11.32 -0.86
C SER A 334 -6.14 11.18 -1.93
N ILE A 335 -4.89 10.87 -1.54
CA ILE A 335 -3.75 10.70 -2.48
C ILE A 335 -4.09 9.74 -3.63
N LYS A 336 -4.78 8.64 -3.31
CA LYS A 336 -5.35 7.66 -4.24
C LYS A 336 -6.05 8.20 -5.47
N ASN A 337 -6.59 9.43 -5.43
CA ASN A 337 -7.25 10.08 -6.56
C ASN A 337 -6.27 10.51 -7.67
N GLY A 338 -4.95 10.39 -7.47
CA GLY A 338 -3.94 10.58 -8.52
C GLY A 338 -3.74 12.04 -8.96
N LYS A 339 -4.01 13.01 -8.07
CA LYS A 339 -4.00 14.45 -8.40
C LYS A 339 -3.13 15.29 -7.46
N SER A 340 -3.27 15.05 -6.15
CA SER A 340 -2.67 15.85 -5.10
C SER A 340 -2.68 15.08 -3.78
N GLY A 341 -1.89 15.53 -2.83
CA GLY A 341 -1.88 15.04 -1.45
C GLY A 341 -1.45 16.13 -0.48
N GLU A 342 -1.61 15.85 0.81
CA GLU A 342 -1.14 16.69 1.90
C GLU A 342 -0.54 15.79 3.00
N LEU A 343 0.24 16.38 3.89
CA LEU A 343 0.82 15.69 5.04
C LEU A 343 0.71 16.50 6.32
N LEU A 344 0.74 15.81 7.46
CA LEU A 344 0.76 16.40 8.79
C LEU A 344 2.21 16.50 9.28
N LEU A 345 2.67 17.70 9.60
CA LEU A 345 3.87 17.97 10.38
C LEU A 345 3.49 18.20 11.85
N ILE A 346 4.20 17.53 12.75
CA ILE A 346 4.09 17.70 14.20
C ILE A 346 5.47 18.09 14.73
N ILE A 347 5.58 19.30 15.28
CA ILE A 347 6.75 19.75 16.04
C ILE A 347 6.34 19.81 17.52
N PRO A 348 6.83 18.89 18.37
CA PRO A 348 6.54 18.95 19.81
C PRO A 348 7.23 20.15 20.46
N ASN A 349 6.50 20.87 21.30
CA ASN A 349 7.04 21.90 22.18
C ASN A 349 6.59 21.62 23.62
N GLU A 350 7.13 22.36 24.58
CA GLU A 350 6.63 22.35 25.96
C GLU A 350 5.14 22.73 25.99
N GLY A 351 4.34 21.95 26.72
CA GLY A 351 2.88 22.13 26.80
C GLY A 351 2.09 21.63 25.57
N LYS A 352 2.33 22.19 24.38
CA LYS A 352 1.51 21.94 23.17
C LYS A 352 2.38 21.69 21.91
N ASN A 353 2.00 20.66 21.14
CA ASN A 353 2.54 20.39 19.81
C ASN A 353 2.11 21.47 18.80
N THR A 354 3.04 21.97 17.99
CA THR A 354 2.70 22.70 16.76
C THR A 354 2.25 21.67 15.73
N LEU A 355 0.98 21.72 15.37
CA LEU A 355 0.40 20.94 14.27
C LEU A 355 0.39 21.81 13.02
N THR A 356 0.82 21.25 11.89
CA THR A 356 0.92 21.99 10.63
C THR A 356 0.64 21.06 9.45
N ARG A 357 -0.36 21.41 8.67
CA ARG A 357 -0.65 20.80 7.37
C ARG A 357 0.33 21.32 6.33
N GLY A 358 1.06 20.42 5.68
CA GLY A 358 1.85 20.69 4.49
C GLY A 358 1.03 20.38 3.24
N LEU A 359 0.80 21.41 2.42
CA LEU A 359 0.00 21.33 1.20
C LEU A 359 0.83 20.80 0.02
N TYR A 360 0.13 20.35 -1.03
CA TYR A 360 0.75 19.78 -2.23
C TYR A 360 1.69 20.73 -2.98
N ASP A 361 1.47 22.04 -2.86
CA ASP A 361 2.28 23.10 -3.48
C ASP A 361 3.54 23.48 -2.68
N GLY A 362 3.76 22.84 -1.53
CA GLY A 362 4.87 23.14 -0.61
C GLY A 362 4.53 24.20 0.45
N SER A 363 3.37 24.86 0.35
CA SER A 363 2.90 25.79 1.39
C SER A 363 2.51 25.05 2.68
N ARG A 364 2.36 25.80 3.78
CA ARG A 364 2.09 25.24 5.12
C ARG A 364 1.06 26.08 5.88
N VAL A 365 0.13 25.41 6.53
CA VAL A 365 -0.99 26.01 7.29
C VAL A 365 -1.10 25.34 8.66
N ALA A 366 -1.31 26.12 9.73
CA ALA A 366 -1.47 25.59 11.08
C ALA A 366 -2.84 24.93 11.30
N LEU A 367 -2.92 23.99 12.26
CA LEU A 367 -4.15 23.32 12.73
C LEU A 367 -4.48 23.69 14.20
#